data_AF-A0A2S6RGG3-F1
#
_entry.id   AF-A0A2S6RGG3-F1
#
_cell.length_a   1.000
_cell.length_b   1.000
_cell.length_c   1.000
_cell.angle_alpha   90.00
_cell.angle_beta   90.00
_cell.angle_gamma   90.00
#
_symmetry.space_group_name_H-M   'P 1'
#
loop_
_entity.id
_entity.type
_entity.pdbx_description
1 polymer ?
#
loop_
_entity_poly.entity_id
_entity_poly.type
_entity_poly.pdbx_seq_one_letter_code
_entity_poly.pdbx_strand_id
1 'polypeptide(L)'
;MRAATWVERTDLQLRGLTPFVFTLLMVLASALPWHLPSFAPVTPAFTAMAIYYWSIYRPDKLPYAATFCLGMLLDLLTGAPLGLSALVYLLVQIVLNSQRTFFHGKPFLVVWWGFSLVMPGISLVSWIIASL
;
A
#
# COMPACT_ATOMS: atom_id res chain seq x y z
N MET A 1 -17.71 20.39 -28.29
CA MET A 1 -17.79 19.67 -27.00
C MET A 1 -18.61 18.39 -27.23
N ARG A 2 -17.96 17.25 -27.45
CA ARG A 2 -18.67 15.96 -27.63
C ARG A 2 -18.99 15.40 -26.24
N ALA A 3 -20.25 15.08 -26.00
CA ALA A 3 -20.69 14.44 -24.77
C ALA A 3 -19.93 13.11 -24.61
N ALA A 4 -19.09 13.02 -23.57
CA ALA A 4 -18.47 11.76 -23.20
C ALA A 4 -19.58 10.72 -23.04
N THR A 5 -19.57 9.71 -23.88
CA THR A 5 -20.59 8.65 -23.85
C THR A 5 -20.53 7.96 -22.49
N TRP A 6 -21.65 7.45 -21.97
CA TRP A 6 -21.73 6.81 -20.65
C TRP A 6 -20.65 5.74 -20.41
N VAL A 7 -20.16 5.12 -21.49
CA VAL A 7 -19.03 4.16 -21.52
C VAL A 7 -17.70 4.82 -21.12
N GLU A 8 -17.43 6.02 -21.58
CA GLU A 8 -16.18 6.74 -21.30
C GLU A 8 -16.15 7.24 -19.85
N ARG A 9 -17.31 7.62 -19.31
CA ARG A 9 -17.45 8.05 -17.91
C ARG A 9 -17.27 6.88 -16.94
N THR A 10 -17.82 5.71 -17.28
CA THR A 10 -17.66 4.47 -16.49
C THR A 10 -16.22 3.97 -16.54
N ASP A 11 -15.54 4.06 -17.69
CA ASP A 11 -14.13 3.67 -17.81
C ASP A 11 -13.21 4.59 -16.98
N LEU A 12 -13.49 5.89 -16.92
CA LEU A 12 -12.79 6.82 -16.05
C LEU A 12 -13.00 6.52 -14.55
N GLN A 13 -14.23 6.16 -14.15
CA GLN A 13 -14.55 5.79 -12.77
C GLN A 13 -13.93 4.44 -12.37
N LEU A 14 -13.98 3.44 -13.25
CA LEU A 14 -13.36 2.13 -13.04
C LEU A 14 -11.85 2.25 -12.87
N ARG A 15 -11.19 3.07 -13.71
CA ARG A 15 -9.77 3.40 -13.57
C ARG A 15 -9.47 4.12 -12.26
N GLY A 16 -10.43 4.84 -11.68
CA GLY A 16 -10.32 5.46 -10.36
C GLY A 16 -10.23 4.44 -9.22
N LEU A 17 -11.02 3.36 -9.31
CA LEU A 17 -11.09 2.31 -8.29
C LEU A 17 -9.95 1.29 -8.37
N THR A 18 -9.26 1.20 -9.51
CA THR A 18 -8.16 0.23 -9.72
C THR A 18 -7.14 0.17 -8.58
N PRO A 19 -6.63 1.29 -8.03
CA PRO A 19 -5.61 1.22 -6.98
C PRO A 19 -6.17 0.65 -5.69
N PHE A 20 -7.35 1.12 -5.29
CA PHE A 20 -8.02 0.67 -4.08
C PHE A 20 -8.35 -0.83 -4.13
N VAL A 21 -8.98 -1.30 -5.22
CA VAL A 21 -9.32 -2.72 -5.38
C VAL A 21 -8.06 -3.59 -5.43
N PHE A 22 -7.02 -3.13 -6.14
CA PHE A 22 -5.76 -3.86 -6.18
C PHE A 22 -5.09 -3.93 -4.80
N THR A 23 -5.05 -2.80 -4.06
CA THR A 23 -4.52 -2.80 -2.69
C THR A 23 -5.33 -3.67 -1.75
N LEU A 24 -6.67 -3.72 -1.91
CA LEU A 24 -7.53 -4.60 -1.14
C LEU A 24 -7.21 -6.07 -1.39
N LEU A 25 -6.99 -6.46 -2.64
CA LEU A 25 -6.55 -7.82 -2.98
C LEU A 25 -5.19 -8.15 -2.35
N MET A 26 -4.27 -7.19 -2.30
CA MET A 26 -2.96 -7.37 -1.64
C MET A 26 -3.08 -7.48 -0.11
N VAL A 27 -4.04 -6.79 0.50
CA VAL A 27 -4.40 -6.96 1.93
C VAL A 27 -4.89 -8.38 2.18
N LEU A 28 -5.84 -8.86 1.37
CA LEU A 28 -6.37 -10.22 1.49
C LEU A 28 -5.26 -11.26 1.29
N ALA A 29 -4.41 -11.07 0.28
CA ALA A 29 -3.25 -11.94 0.01
C ALA A 29 -2.24 -11.97 1.18
N SER A 30 -2.09 -10.86 1.90
CA SER A 30 -1.21 -10.79 3.08
C SER A 30 -1.80 -11.52 4.29
N ALA A 31 -3.13 -11.56 4.42
CA ALA A 31 -3.81 -12.24 5.51
C ALA A 31 -4.02 -13.75 5.26
N LEU A 32 -3.89 -14.20 4.01
CA LEU A 32 -4.08 -15.60 3.64
C LEU A 32 -2.95 -16.48 4.22
N PRO A 33 -3.28 -17.55 4.98
CA PRO A 33 -2.30 -18.55 5.36
C PRO A 33 -1.96 -19.39 4.13
N TRP A 34 -0.80 -19.13 3.52
CA TRP A 34 -0.36 -19.82 2.30
C TRP A 34 -0.02 -21.31 2.51
N HIS A 35 0.06 -21.77 3.78
CA HIS A 35 0.38 -23.15 4.18
C HIS A 35 1.63 -23.75 3.53
N LEU A 36 2.53 -22.90 3.02
CA LEU A 36 3.80 -23.31 2.44
C LEU A 36 4.83 -23.58 3.55
N PRO A 37 5.61 -24.67 3.46
CA PRO A 37 6.67 -24.96 4.43
C PRO A 37 7.64 -23.78 4.53
N SER A 38 7.90 -23.31 5.76
CA SER A 38 8.84 -22.21 6.04
C SER A 38 8.54 -20.87 5.35
N PHE A 39 7.31 -20.63 4.91
CA PHE A 39 6.95 -19.37 4.25
C PHE A 39 6.63 -18.24 5.22
N ALA A 40 6.10 -18.55 6.40
CA ALA A 40 5.71 -17.57 7.40
C ALA A 40 6.79 -16.52 7.73
N PRO A 41 8.08 -16.87 7.94
CA PRO A 41 9.13 -15.89 8.26
C PRO A 41 9.51 -14.98 7.08
N VAL A 42 9.21 -15.38 5.84
CA VAL A 42 9.67 -14.72 4.61
C VAL A 42 8.49 -14.18 3.80
N THR A 43 7.32 -14.07 4.42
CA THR A 43 6.11 -13.61 3.75
C THR A 43 6.31 -12.18 3.25
N PRO A 44 6.20 -11.92 1.93
CA PRO A 44 6.33 -10.57 1.41
C PRO A 44 5.21 -9.66 1.95
N ALA A 45 5.56 -8.42 2.27
CA ALA A 45 4.59 -7.41 2.71
C ALA A 45 3.77 -6.86 1.51
N PHE A 46 2.88 -7.68 0.94
CA PHE A 46 2.14 -7.34 -0.28
C PHE A 46 1.36 -6.03 -0.17
N THR A 47 0.70 -5.80 0.96
CA THR A 47 -0.02 -4.55 1.23
C THR A 47 0.90 -3.33 1.12
N ALA A 48 2.08 -3.42 1.73
CA ALA A 48 3.04 -2.34 1.75
C ALA A 48 3.64 -2.07 0.35
N MET A 49 3.88 -3.13 -0.44
CA MET A 49 4.29 -3.01 -1.84
C MET A 49 3.26 -2.23 -2.67
N ALA A 50 1.97 -2.55 -2.49
CA ALA A 50 0.89 -1.91 -3.21
C ALA A 50 0.77 -0.42 -2.85
N ILE A 51 0.80 -0.11 -1.55
CA ILE A 51 0.74 1.27 -1.04
C ILE A 51 1.94 2.07 -1.53
N TYR A 52 3.13 1.47 -1.50
CA TYR A 52 4.36 2.12 -1.99
C TYR A 52 4.24 2.51 -3.46
N TYR A 53 3.84 1.55 -4.31
CA TYR A 53 3.69 1.78 -5.74
C TYR A 53 2.65 2.87 -6.05
N TRP A 54 1.45 2.76 -5.47
CA TRP A 54 0.37 3.70 -5.78
C TRP A 54 0.64 5.10 -5.22
N SER A 55 1.32 5.22 -4.08
CA SER A 55 1.70 6.53 -3.52
C SER A 55 2.67 7.29 -4.43
N ILE A 56 3.57 6.60 -5.13
CA ILE A 56 4.51 7.24 -6.06
C ILE A 56 3.82 7.61 -7.38
N TYR A 57 3.14 6.64 -8.01
CA TYR A 57 2.66 6.79 -9.38
C TYR A 57 1.27 7.43 -9.49
N ARG A 58 0.37 7.21 -8.53
CA ARG A 58 -1.01 7.74 -8.54
C ARG A 58 -1.54 8.02 -7.12
N PRO A 59 -0.96 8.98 -6.38
CA PRO A 59 -1.42 9.33 -5.03
C PRO A 59 -2.87 9.84 -5.02
N ASP A 60 -3.32 10.46 -6.12
CA ASP A 60 -4.68 10.99 -6.25
C ASP A 60 -5.77 9.91 -6.14
N LYS A 61 -5.42 8.65 -6.38
CA LYS A 61 -6.37 7.52 -6.38
C LYS A 61 -6.29 6.64 -5.14
N LEU A 62 -5.31 6.86 -4.29
CA LEU A 62 -5.16 6.17 -3.01
C LEU A 62 -5.10 7.21 -1.89
N PRO A 63 -6.23 7.84 -1.51
CA PRO A 63 -6.23 8.86 -0.47
C PRO A 63 -5.82 8.28 0.88
N TYR A 64 -5.31 9.11 1.79
CA TYR A 64 -4.93 8.69 3.14
C TYR A 64 -6.04 7.92 3.88
N ALA A 65 -7.29 8.35 3.72
CA ALA A 65 -8.45 7.66 4.29
C ALA A 65 -8.57 6.21 3.80
N ALA A 66 -8.32 5.95 2.51
CA ALA A 66 -8.35 4.60 1.96
C ALA A 66 -7.21 3.74 2.53
N THR A 67 -6.00 4.29 2.60
CA THR A 67 -4.83 3.62 3.21
C THR A 67 -5.06 3.28 4.67
N PHE A 68 -5.67 4.19 5.43
CA PHE A 68 -6.07 3.96 6.82
C PHE A 68 -7.06 2.80 6.95
N CYS A 69 -8.15 2.82 6.16
CA CYS A 69 -9.14 1.74 6.18
C CYS A 69 -8.54 0.38 5.79
N LEU A 70 -7.65 0.35 4.78
CA LEU A 70 -6.96 -0.86 4.36
C LEU A 70 -6.01 -1.40 5.44
N GLY A 71 -5.30 -0.51 6.15
CA GLY A 71 -4.46 -0.89 7.27
C GLY A 71 -5.26 -1.44 8.45
N MET A 72 -6.38 -0.80 8.81
CA MET A 72 -7.28 -1.31 9.85
C MET A 72 -7.86 -2.68 9.47
N LEU A 73 -8.23 -2.86 8.20
CA LEU A 73 -8.70 -4.15 7.70
C LEU A 73 -7.61 -5.22 7.82
N LEU A 74 -6.36 -4.89 7.49
CA LEU A 74 -5.23 -5.81 7.65
C LEU A 74 -5.03 -6.18 9.13
N ASP A 75 -5.07 -5.20 10.04
CA ASP A 75 -4.92 -5.47 11.47
C ASP A 75 -6.02 -6.42 11.97
N LEU A 76 -7.27 -6.18 11.55
CA LEU A 76 -8.42 -7.03 11.89
C LEU A 76 -8.26 -8.47 11.35
N LEU A 77 -7.75 -8.62 10.12
CA LEU A 77 -7.59 -9.92 9.48
C LEU A 77 -6.40 -10.73 10.03
N THR A 78 -5.33 -10.04 10.45
CA THR A 78 -4.09 -10.67 10.94
C THR A 78 -4.07 -10.86 12.45
N GLY A 79 -5.02 -10.26 13.17
CA GLY A 79 -5.02 -10.24 14.64
C GLY A 79 -3.95 -9.32 15.23
N ALA A 80 -3.36 -8.44 14.43
CA ALA A 80 -2.43 -7.42 14.91
C ALA A 80 -3.17 -6.35 15.73
N PRO A 81 -2.46 -5.57 16.58
CA PRO A 81 -3.06 -4.46 17.30
C PRO A 81 -3.79 -3.50 16.34
N LEU A 82 -5.08 -3.27 16.59
CA LEU A 82 -5.91 -2.43 15.73
C LEU A 82 -5.29 -1.03 15.57
N GLY A 83 -5.01 -0.65 14.33
CA GLY A 83 -4.47 0.66 13.97
C GLY A 83 -2.95 0.68 13.82
N LEU A 84 -2.23 -0.40 14.15
CA LEU A 84 -0.78 -0.49 13.97
C LEU A 84 -0.39 -0.43 12.50
N SER A 85 -0.94 -1.31 11.65
CA SER A 85 -0.66 -1.27 10.20
C SER A 85 -1.20 0.00 9.57
N ALA A 86 -2.35 0.48 10.04
CA ALA A 86 -2.94 1.73 9.57
C ALA A 86 -2.01 2.93 9.78
N LEU A 87 -1.46 3.08 10.98
CA LEU A 87 -0.53 4.16 11.32
C LEU A 87 0.77 4.05 10.53
N VAL A 88 1.35 2.85 10.50
CA VAL A 88 2.60 2.57 9.79
C VAL A 88 2.46 2.90 8.30
N TYR A 89 1.41 2.43 7.63
CA TYR A 89 1.22 2.69 6.21
C TYR A 89 0.89 4.15 5.89
N LEU A 90 0.21 4.87 6.78
CA LEU A 90 0.02 6.32 6.64
C LEU A 90 1.35 7.06 6.71
N LEU A 91 2.23 6.74 7.66
CA LEU A 91 3.57 7.35 7.74
C LEU A 91 4.36 7.12 6.47
N VAL A 92 4.34 5.88 5.95
CA VAL A 92 4.96 5.53 4.68
C VAL A 92 4.40 6.39 3.56
N GLN A 93 3.08 6.46 3.44
CA GLN A 93 2.43 7.24 2.41
C GLN A 93 2.80 8.74 2.48
N ILE A 94 2.89 9.31 3.67
CA ILE A 94 3.31 10.71 3.89
C ILE A 94 4.76 10.91 3.40
N VAL A 95 5.67 10.04 3.83
CA VAL A 95 7.09 10.10 3.43
C VAL A 95 7.24 9.97 1.90
N LEU A 96 6.52 9.04 1.29
CA LEU A 96 6.58 8.81 -0.17
C LEU A 96 5.99 9.98 -0.96
N ASN A 97 4.89 10.55 -0.49
CA ASN A 97 4.30 11.74 -1.12
C ASN A 97 5.27 12.93 -1.07
N SER A 98 6.03 13.08 0.02
CA SER A 98 7.07 14.11 0.13
C SER A 98 8.26 13.86 -0.82
N GLN A 99 8.61 12.59 -1.07
CA GLN A 99 9.75 12.21 -1.92
C GLN A 99 9.35 11.96 -3.39
N ARG A 100 8.09 12.20 -3.78
CA ARG A 100 7.55 11.82 -5.09
C ARG A 100 8.31 12.42 -6.27
N THR A 101 8.72 13.68 -6.16
CA THR A 101 9.48 14.37 -7.21
C THR A 101 10.83 13.72 -7.49
N PHE A 102 11.46 13.10 -6.48
CA PHE A 102 12.71 12.39 -6.62
C PHE A 102 12.56 11.06 -7.39
N PHE A 103 11.46 10.34 -7.15
CA PHE A 103 11.19 9.04 -7.79
C PHE A 103 10.60 9.18 -9.20
N HIS A 104 10.07 10.35 -9.56
CA HIS A 104 9.47 10.57 -10.87
C HIS A 104 10.53 10.45 -12.00
N GLY A 105 10.34 9.49 -12.91
CA GLY A 105 11.24 9.25 -14.04
C GLY A 105 12.48 8.38 -13.73
N LYS A 106 12.58 7.82 -12.52
CA LYS A 106 13.64 6.85 -12.18
C LYS A 106 13.30 5.46 -12.75
N PRO A 107 14.32 4.65 -13.11
CA PRO A 107 14.09 3.29 -13.55
C PRO A 107 13.49 2.44 -12.41
N PHE A 108 12.74 1.40 -12.79
CA PHE A 108 12.06 0.48 -11.87
C PHE A 108 12.98 0.01 -10.73
N LEU A 109 14.21 -0.38 -11.05
CA LEU A 109 15.15 -0.90 -10.07
C LEU A 109 15.43 0.12 -8.94
N VAL A 110 15.61 1.40 -9.27
CA VAL A 110 15.92 2.45 -8.29
C VAL A 110 14.75 2.70 -7.34
N VAL A 111 13.52 2.66 -7.87
CA VAL A 111 12.30 2.79 -7.06
C VAL A 111 12.20 1.62 -6.08
N TRP A 112 12.42 0.38 -6.52
CA TRP A 112 12.38 -0.78 -5.64
C TRP A 112 13.55 -0.89 -4.67
N TRP A 113 14.73 -0.36 -5.02
CA TRP A 113 15.81 -0.16 -4.06
C TRP A 113 15.41 0.79 -2.93
N GLY A 114 14.68 1.87 -3.26
CA GLY A 114 14.09 2.76 -2.27
C GLY A 114 13.11 2.03 -1.34
N PHE A 115 12.23 1.19 -1.89
CA PHE A 115 11.35 0.33 -1.08
C PHE A 115 12.13 -0.56 -0.12
N SER A 116 13.19 -1.23 -0.61
CA SER A 116 14.03 -2.11 0.22
C SER A 116 14.71 -1.37 1.38
N LEU A 117 15.00 -0.07 1.23
CA LEU A 117 15.60 0.75 2.27
C LEU A 117 14.54 1.28 3.27
N VAL A 118 13.33 1.53 2.80
CA VAL A 118 12.22 2.02 3.64
C VAL A 118 11.65 0.89 4.52
N MET A 119 11.59 -0.35 4.01
CA MET A 119 11.01 -1.50 4.72
C MET A 119 11.61 -1.77 6.12
N PRO A 120 12.94 -1.81 6.31
CA PRO A 120 13.53 -1.96 7.64
C PRO A 120 13.08 -0.87 8.62
N GLY A 121 12.97 0.38 8.16
CA GLY A 121 12.49 1.49 8.98
C GLY A 121 11.04 1.30 9.44
N ILE A 122 10.17 0.87 8.52
CA ILE A 122 8.77 0.51 8.82
C ILE A 122 8.72 -0.61 9.86
N SER A 123 9.49 -1.68 9.68
CA SER A 123 9.53 -2.81 10.61
C SER A 123 9.98 -2.39 12.00
N LEU A 124 11.00 -1.53 12.10
CA LEU A 124 11.46 -0.99 13.39
C LEU A 124 10.39 -0.13 14.07
N VAL A 125 9.73 0.77 13.34
CA VAL A 125 8.64 1.59 13.88
C VAL A 125 7.49 0.71 14.37
N SER A 126 7.09 -0.27 13.57
CA SER A 126 6.07 -1.25 13.94
C SER A 126 6.45 -2.01 15.21
N TRP A 127 7.72 -2.42 15.34
CA TRP A 127 8.20 -3.16 16.50
C TRP A 127 8.23 -2.30 17.77
N ILE A 128 8.66 -1.04 17.66
CA ILE A 128 8.65 -0.08 18.78
C ILE A 128 7.22 0.16 19.26
N ILE A 129 6.27 0.37 18.34
CA ILE A 129 4.86 0.58 18.68
C ILE A 129 4.27 -0.66 19.33
N ALA A 130 4.58 -1.86 18.81
CA ALA A 130 4.06 -3.11 19.36
C ALA A 130 4.66 -3.49 20.72
N SER A 131 5.83 -2.98 21.07
CA SER A 131 6.53 -3.29 22.31
C SER A 131 6.22 -2.32 23.46
N LEU A 132 5.48 -1.24 23.19
CA LEU A 132 5.05 -0.23 24.17
C LEU A 132 3.73 -0.64 24.84
#